data_AF-A0A7R9LSN8-F1
#
_entry.id   AF-A0A7R9LSN8-F1
#
_cell.length_a   1.000
_cell.length_b   1.000
_cell.length_c   1.000
_cell.angle_alpha   90.00
_cell.angle_beta   90.00
_cell.angle_gamma   90.00
#
_symmetry.space_group_name_H-M   'P 1'
#
loop_
_entity.id
_entity.type
_entity.pdbx_description
1 polymer ?
#
loop_
_entity_poly.entity_id
_entity_poly.type
_entity_poly.pdbx_seq_one_letter_code
_entity_poly.pdbx_strand_id
1 'polypeptide(L)'
;PSERTEFLENIQCFLPKEKMDPLHVCSDKLTKFVELTSQMSKDEPHLPFICCGFQEYRHCIVSNTEKICTVGHSQFWDEIFDEMSMEAITYACSNYETYDKCHKNLYPEGLAKINAIMEATDPAVWHHGFKTPVKFFLDMIRKFY
;
A
#
# COMPACT_ATOMS: atom_id res chain seq x y z
N PRO A 1 27.06 -3.12 -2.70
CA PRO A 1 27.44 -2.13 -3.74
C PRO A 1 26.54 -2.19 -4.98
N SER A 2 26.23 -3.40 -5.47
CA SER A 2 25.29 -3.67 -6.58
C SER A 2 23.86 -3.22 -6.28
N GLU A 3 23.27 -3.67 -5.16
CA GLU A 3 21.88 -3.33 -4.75
C GLU A 3 21.67 -1.82 -4.62
N ARG A 4 22.69 -1.10 -4.11
CA ARG A 4 22.64 0.37 -4.00
C ARG A 4 22.62 1.02 -5.39
N THR A 5 23.38 0.50 -6.34
CA THR A 5 23.43 1.04 -7.71
C THR A 5 22.11 0.77 -8.42
N GLU A 6 21.60 -0.45 -8.31
CA GLU A 6 20.30 -0.86 -8.86
C GLU A 6 19.15 -0.03 -8.27
N PHE A 7 19.12 0.16 -6.95
CA PHE A 7 18.17 1.07 -6.31
C PHE A 7 18.30 2.48 -6.88
N LEU A 8 19.51 3.04 -6.92
CA LEU A 8 19.73 4.41 -7.42
C LEU A 8 19.29 4.59 -8.87
N GLU A 9 19.50 3.59 -9.73
CA GLU A 9 19.02 3.57 -11.11
C GLU A 9 17.48 3.55 -11.16
N ASN A 10 16.85 2.75 -10.29
CA ASN A 10 15.40 2.65 -10.21
C ASN A 10 14.71 3.87 -9.58
N ILE A 11 15.41 4.70 -8.77
CA ILE A 11 14.82 5.93 -8.22
C ILE A 11 14.95 7.13 -9.15
N GLN A 12 15.83 7.10 -10.17
CA GLN A 12 16.12 8.31 -10.95
C GLN A 12 14.88 8.86 -11.66
N CYS A 13 13.97 7.98 -12.08
CA CYS A 13 12.73 8.38 -12.75
C CYS A 13 11.77 9.17 -11.83
N PHE A 14 11.96 9.13 -10.52
CA PHE A 14 11.18 9.84 -9.51
C PHE A 14 11.77 11.18 -9.06
N LEU A 15 12.97 11.53 -9.52
CA LEU A 15 13.62 12.79 -9.15
C LEU A 15 12.80 14.04 -9.53
N PRO A 16 12.12 14.09 -10.70
CA PRO A 16 11.21 15.19 -10.99
C PRO A 16 10.01 15.14 -10.05
N LYS A 17 9.78 16.22 -9.30
CA LYS A 17 8.74 16.27 -8.26
C LYS A 17 7.35 16.01 -8.81
N GLU A 18 7.09 16.45 -10.04
CA GLU A 18 5.81 16.31 -10.75
C GLU A 18 5.49 14.85 -11.07
N LYS A 19 6.52 13.99 -11.14
CA LYS A 19 6.36 12.55 -11.33
C LYS A 19 6.04 11.82 -10.03
N MET A 20 6.19 12.47 -8.87
CA MET A 20 5.88 11.88 -7.57
C MET A 20 4.43 12.05 -7.16
N ASP A 21 3.71 13.01 -7.74
CA ASP A 21 2.32 13.28 -7.39
C ASP A 21 1.43 12.01 -7.48
N PRO A 22 1.52 11.16 -8.51
CA PRO A 22 0.77 9.90 -8.57
C PRO A 22 1.10 8.93 -7.43
N LEU A 23 2.36 8.90 -6.98
CA LEU A 23 2.79 8.04 -5.87
C LEU A 23 2.37 8.59 -4.51
N HIS A 24 2.33 9.91 -4.35
CA HIS A 24 1.74 10.54 -3.16
C HIS A 24 0.27 10.14 -2.99
N VAL A 25 -0.50 10.06 -4.09
CA VAL A 25 -1.89 9.56 -4.04
C VAL A 25 -1.98 8.16 -3.48
N CYS A 26 -1.08 7.26 -3.90
CA CYS A 26 -1.06 5.90 -3.39
C CYS A 26 -0.78 5.88 -1.87
N SER A 27 0.14 6.73 -1.40
CA SER A 27 0.46 6.85 0.02
C SER A 27 -0.68 7.45 0.86
N ASP A 28 -1.38 8.43 0.31
CA ASP A 28 -2.56 9.03 0.90
C ASP A 28 -3.70 7.99 1.05
N LYS A 29 -3.89 7.14 0.04
CA LYS A 29 -4.84 6.02 0.09
C LYS A 29 -4.44 4.99 1.14
N LEU A 30 -3.16 4.62 1.23
CA LEU A 30 -2.66 3.74 2.30
C LEU A 30 -2.95 4.32 3.68
N THR A 31 -2.71 5.62 3.87
CA THR A 31 -3.02 6.31 5.12
C THR A 31 -4.51 6.20 5.43
N LYS A 32 -5.38 6.34 4.42
CA LYS A 32 -6.81 6.21 4.63
C LYS A 32 -7.25 4.79 5.01
N PHE A 33 -6.66 3.77 4.38
CA PHE A 33 -6.87 2.36 4.77
C PHE A 33 -6.52 2.15 6.25
N VAL A 34 -5.37 2.67 6.65
CA VAL A 34 -4.83 2.54 8.00
C VAL A 34 -5.70 3.28 9.02
N GLU A 35 -6.17 4.49 8.71
CA GLU A 35 -7.14 5.23 9.52
C GLU A 35 -8.45 4.44 9.71
N LEU A 36 -9.04 3.95 8.62
CA LEU A 36 -10.30 3.21 8.67
C LEU A 36 -10.16 1.92 9.46
N THR A 37 -9.06 1.20 9.27
CA THR A 37 -8.74 0.00 10.05
C THR A 37 -8.75 0.28 11.55
N SER A 38 -8.21 1.44 11.97
CA SER A 38 -8.20 1.80 13.39
C SER A 38 -9.56 2.16 13.99
N GLN A 39 -10.54 2.45 13.12
CA GLN A 39 -11.92 2.80 13.46
C GLN A 39 -12.87 1.60 13.34
N MET A 40 -12.46 0.53 12.66
CA MET A 40 -13.24 -0.70 12.56
C MET A 40 -13.53 -1.28 13.95
N SER A 41 -14.77 -1.72 14.14
CA SER A 41 -15.18 -2.38 15.38
C SER A 41 -14.39 -3.68 15.62
N LYS A 42 -14.29 -4.14 16.87
CA LYS A 42 -13.55 -5.37 17.21
C LYS A 42 -14.09 -6.61 16.52
N ASP A 43 -15.36 -6.60 16.15
CA ASP A 43 -16.06 -7.72 15.51
C ASP A 43 -15.87 -7.74 13.99
N GLU A 44 -15.32 -6.66 13.41
CA GLU A 44 -14.97 -6.64 11.99
C GLU A 44 -13.64 -7.36 11.74
N PRO A 45 -13.50 -8.06 10.61
CA PRO A 45 -12.26 -8.77 10.28
C PRO A 45 -11.17 -7.79 9.81
N HIS A 46 -10.37 -7.25 10.73
CA HIS A 46 -9.29 -6.29 10.42
C HIS A 46 -8.21 -6.88 9.53
N LEU A 47 -7.77 -8.11 9.81
CA LEU A 47 -6.63 -8.71 9.11
C LEU A 47 -6.87 -8.83 7.59
N PRO A 48 -7.98 -9.42 7.10
CA PRO A 48 -8.32 -9.40 5.67
C PRO A 48 -8.33 -8.01 5.06
N PHE A 49 -8.89 -7.02 5.78
CA PHE A 49 -8.98 -5.65 5.31
C PHE A 49 -7.60 -4.99 5.19
N ILE A 50 -6.71 -5.19 6.17
CA ILE A 50 -5.32 -4.69 6.13
C ILE A 50 -4.54 -5.36 5.01
N CYS A 51 -4.63 -6.69 4.87
CA CYS A 51 -3.94 -7.42 3.81
C CYS A 51 -4.33 -6.87 2.44
N CYS A 52 -5.62 -6.65 2.21
CA CYS A 52 -6.10 -6.14 0.92
C CYS A 52 -5.84 -4.66 0.71
N GLY A 53 -5.93 -3.82 1.73
CA GLY A 53 -5.49 -2.43 1.63
C GLY A 53 -4.02 -2.30 1.26
N PHE A 54 -3.17 -3.20 1.75
CA PHE A 54 -1.76 -3.25 1.37
C PHE A 54 -1.55 -3.71 -0.08
N GLN A 55 -2.29 -4.72 -0.55
CA GLN A 55 -2.20 -5.16 -1.95
C GLN A 55 -2.68 -4.08 -2.94
N GLU A 56 -3.73 -3.34 -2.59
CA GLU A 56 -4.19 -2.18 -3.36
C GLU A 56 -3.14 -1.07 -3.42
N TYR A 57 -2.45 -0.82 -2.30
CA TYR A 57 -1.35 0.12 -2.25
C TYR A 57 -0.17 -0.34 -3.14
N ARG A 58 0.26 -1.60 -3.01
CA ARG A 58 1.32 -2.19 -3.86
C ARG A 58 0.95 -2.05 -5.34
N HIS A 59 -0.26 -2.48 -5.71
CA HIS A 59 -0.75 -2.39 -7.08
C HIS A 59 -0.78 -0.94 -7.60
N CYS A 60 -1.18 0.02 -6.76
CA CYS A 60 -1.16 1.44 -7.09
C CYS A 60 0.26 1.95 -7.37
N ILE A 61 1.24 1.62 -6.52
CA ILE A 61 2.63 2.02 -6.70
C ILE A 61 3.21 1.40 -7.97
N VAL A 62 3.09 0.09 -8.14
CA VAL A 62 3.60 -0.64 -9.31
C VAL A 62 3.01 -0.07 -10.60
N SER A 63 1.69 0.09 -10.66
CA SER A 63 1.00 0.63 -11.85
C SER A 63 1.37 2.08 -12.18
N ASN A 64 1.62 2.92 -11.17
CA ASN A 64 2.07 4.29 -11.41
C ASN A 64 3.56 4.33 -11.81
N THR A 65 4.39 3.47 -11.23
CA THR A 65 5.79 3.31 -11.64
C THR A 65 5.91 2.92 -13.11
N GLU A 66 5.08 2.01 -13.62
CA GLU A 66 5.06 1.66 -15.06
C GLU A 66 4.71 2.83 -15.97
N LYS A 67 3.93 3.80 -15.47
CA LYS A 67 3.56 5.00 -16.22
C LYS A 67 4.63 6.08 -16.15
N ILE A 68 5.36 6.14 -15.04
CA ILE A 68 6.36 7.19 -14.74
C ILE A 68 7.74 6.83 -15.31
N CYS A 69 8.09 5.55 -15.24
CA CYS A 69 9.39 4.97 -15.55
C CYS A 69 9.23 3.99 -16.74
N THR A 70 10.31 3.75 -17.50
CA THR A 70 10.30 2.80 -18.62
C THR A 70 10.14 1.34 -18.15
N VAL A 71 9.85 0.43 -19.08
CA VAL A 71 9.67 -1.02 -18.81
C VAL A 71 10.84 -1.58 -17.99
N GLY A 72 10.53 -2.35 -16.94
CA GLY A 72 11.50 -3.03 -16.06
C GLY A 72 11.61 -2.45 -14.66
N HIS A 73 11.26 -1.17 -14.46
CA HIS A 73 11.31 -0.52 -13.15
C HIS A 73 10.22 -1.02 -12.18
N SER A 74 9.04 -1.39 -12.69
CA SER A 74 7.94 -1.86 -11.85
C SER A 74 8.22 -3.18 -11.15
N GLN A 75 8.92 -4.09 -11.83
CA GLN A 75 9.35 -5.37 -11.28
C GLN A 75 10.29 -5.19 -10.09
N PHE A 76 11.24 -4.25 -10.17
CA PHE A 76 12.12 -3.92 -9.04
C PHE A 76 11.32 -3.52 -7.80
N TRP A 77 10.31 -2.65 -7.96
CA TRP A 77 9.49 -2.24 -6.81
C TRP A 77 8.59 -3.35 -6.29
N ASP A 78 8.10 -4.21 -7.18
CA ASP A 78 7.31 -5.38 -6.80
C ASP A 78 8.13 -6.35 -5.92
N GLU A 79 9.39 -6.62 -6.31
CA GLU A 79 10.35 -7.43 -5.56
C GLU A 79 10.69 -6.79 -4.20
N ILE A 80 10.88 -5.46 -4.15
CA ILE A 80 11.08 -4.74 -2.87
C ILE A 80 9.88 -4.91 -1.93
N PHE A 81 8.64 -4.89 -2.45
CA PHE A 81 7.46 -5.12 -1.61
C PHE A 81 7.40 -6.55 -1.07
N ASP A 82 7.82 -7.53 -1.84
CA ASP A 82 7.93 -8.92 -1.39
C ASP A 82 9.00 -9.08 -0.30
N GLU A 83 10.18 -8.47 -0.48
CA GLU A 83 11.25 -8.50 0.52
C GLU A 83 10.89 -7.77 1.82
N MET A 84 10.15 -6.66 1.73
CA MET A 84 9.68 -5.91 2.90
C MET A 84 8.57 -6.64 3.66
N SER A 85 7.87 -7.56 3.01
CA SER A 85 6.80 -8.34 3.64
C SER A 85 7.40 -9.43 4.51
N MET A 86 7.28 -9.29 5.83
CA MET A 86 7.73 -10.32 6.77
C MET A 86 7.00 -11.64 6.53
N GLU A 87 7.67 -12.79 6.69
CA GLU A 87 7.07 -14.13 6.53
C GLU A 87 5.77 -14.30 7.33
N ALA A 88 5.69 -13.71 8.53
CA ALA A 88 4.48 -13.74 9.36
C ALA A 88 3.28 -13.02 8.71
N ILE A 89 3.53 -11.89 8.02
CA ILE A 89 2.51 -11.14 7.27
C ILE A 89 2.14 -11.94 6.03
N THR A 90 3.10 -12.50 5.30
CA THR A 90 2.85 -13.36 4.13
C THR A 90 1.97 -14.56 4.51
N TYR A 91 2.27 -15.20 5.64
CA TYR A 91 1.45 -16.31 6.15
C TYR A 91 0.03 -15.85 6.53
N ALA A 92 -0.08 -14.78 7.33
CA ALA A 92 -1.36 -14.23 7.77
C ALA A 92 -2.23 -13.73 6.60
N CYS A 93 -1.60 -13.22 5.53
CA CYS A 93 -2.23 -12.69 4.34
C CYS A 93 -2.26 -13.69 3.16
N SER A 94 -1.94 -14.97 3.33
CA SER A 94 -1.83 -15.95 2.22
C SER A 94 -3.10 -16.08 1.36
N ASN A 95 -4.29 -15.91 1.96
CA ASN A 95 -5.56 -15.87 1.22
C ASN A 95 -5.83 -14.54 0.49
N TYR A 96 -4.97 -13.55 0.69
CA TYR A 96 -5.10 -12.16 0.28
C TYR A 96 -3.76 -11.63 -0.30
N GLU A 97 -2.86 -12.53 -0.71
CA GLU A 97 -1.46 -12.20 -1.02
C GLU A 97 -1.28 -11.49 -2.37
N THR A 98 -2.30 -11.51 -3.23
CA THR A 98 -2.31 -10.80 -4.51
C THR A 98 -3.57 -9.94 -4.62
N TYR A 99 -3.51 -8.93 -5.50
CA TYR A 99 -4.66 -8.12 -5.89
C TYR A 99 -5.89 -8.98 -6.24
N ASP A 100 -5.73 -9.98 -7.11
CA ASP A 100 -6.82 -10.86 -7.52
C ASP A 100 -7.38 -11.71 -6.37
N LYS A 101 -6.51 -12.23 -5.50
CA LYS A 101 -6.94 -13.00 -4.33
C LYS A 101 -7.73 -12.12 -3.37
N CYS A 102 -7.36 -10.86 -3.23
CA CYS A 102 -8.12 -9.89 -2.44
C CYS A 102 -9.52 -9.64 -2.98
N HIS A 103 -9.65 -9.34 -4.27
CA HIS A 103 -10.96 -9.11 -4.89
C HIS A 103 -11.85 -10.37 -4.88
N LYS A 104 -11.23 -11.56 -4.84
CA LYS A 104 -11.95 -12.82 -4.75
C LYS A 104 -12.38 -13.19 -3.33
N ASN A 105 -11.52 -13.00 -2.34
CA ASN A 105 -11.68 -13.59 -1.01
C ASN A 105 -12.12 -12.58 0.06
N LEU A 106 -11.98 -11.28 -0.19
CA LEU A 106 -12.45 -10.26 0.73
C LEU A 106 -13.99 -10.22 0.73
N TYR A 107 -14.57 -10.06 1.92
CA TYR A 107 -16.01 -9.93 2.07
C TYR A 107 -16.52 -8.65 1.38
N PRO A 108 -17.74 -8.66 0.80
CA PRO A 108 -18.22 -7.59 -0.09
C PRO A 108 -18.19 -6.19 0.52
N GLU A 109 -18.55 -6.05 1.79
CA GLU A 109 -18.57 -4.76 2.49
C GLU A 109 -17.17 -4.20 2.66
N GLY A 110 -16.20 -5.07 2.93
CA GLY A 110 -14.78 -4.71 3.00
C GLY A 110 -14.30 -4.20 1.66
N LEU A 111 -14.55 -4.98 0.59
CA LEU A 111 -14.17 -4.61 -0.76
C LEU A 111 -14.82 -3.29 -1.23
N ALA A 112 -16.08 -3.05 -0.88
CA ALA A 112 -16.75 -1.78 -1.17
C ALA A 112 -16.07 -0.58 -0.48
N LYS A 113 -15.68 -0.73 0.80
CA LYS A 113 -14.91 0.29 1.53
C LYS A 113 -13.55 0.53 0.87
N ILE A 114 -12.88 -0.53 0.45
CA ILE A 114 -11.59 -0.46 -0.26
C ILE A 114 -11.74 0.32 -1.57
N ASN A 115 -12.68 -0.07 -2.42
CA ASN A 115 -12.91 0.55 -3.72
C ASN A 115 -13.27 2.04 -3.57
N ALA A 116 -14.08 2.39 -2.57
CA ALA A 116 -14.42 3.79 -2.30
C ALA A 116 -13.17 4.65 -1.99
N ILE A 117 -12.16 4.11 -1.30
CA ILE A 117 -10.88 4.81 -1.06
C ILE A 117 -10.08 4.92 -2.36
N MET A 118 -10.07 3.86 -3.17
CA MET A 118 -9.31 3.82 -4.42
C MET A 118 -9.91 4.73 -5.50
N GLU A 119 -11.23 4.92 -5.51
CA GLU A 119 -11.96 5.79 -6.43
C GLU A 119 -12.05 7.25 -5.94
N ALA A 120 -11.76 7.50 -4.66
CA ALA A 120 -11.78 8.86 -4.12
C ALA A 120 -10.75 9.75 -4.83
N THR A 121 -11.24 10.82 -5.46
CA THR A 121 -10.44 11.85 -6.13
C THR A 121 -10.20 13.10 -5.26
N ASP A 122 -10.68 13.10 -4.01
CA ASP A 122 -10.82 14.32 -3.20
C ASP A 122 -9.47 14.89 -2.71
N PRO A 123 -9.13 16.17 -3.04
CA PRO A 123 -7.99 16.93 -2.53
C PRO A 123 -7.86 17.03 -1.00
N ALA A 124 -8.90 16.73 -0.23
CA ALA A 124 -8.87 16.83 1.24
C ALA A 124 -7.97 15.78 1.93
N VAL A 125 -7.67 14.65 1.26
CA VAL A 125 -6.73 13.63 1.78
C VAL A 125 -5.27 14.13 1.78
N TRP A 126 -4.96 15.17 0.99
CA TRP A 126 -3.62 15.54 0.53
C TRP A 126 -2.88 16.50 1.47
N HIS A 127 -3.47 16.79 2.64
CA HIS A 127 -2.95 17.77 3.60
C HIS A 127 -2.72 17.22 5.01
N HIS A 128 -2.90 15.91 5.23
CA HIS A 128 -2.41 15.28 6.46
C HIS A 128 -0.90 15.12 6.38
N GLY A 129 -0.21 16.21 6.71
CA GLY A 129 1.24 16.25 6.88
C GLY A 129 1.71 15.04 7.68
N PHE A 130 2.61 14.27 7.06
CA PHE A 130 3.30 13.14 7.65
C PHE A 130 3.83 13.49 9.04
N LYS A 131 3.11 13.05 10.07
CA LYS A 131 3.69 12.77 11.38
C LYS A 131 3.64 11.25 11.60
N THR A 132 4.47 10.59 10.79
CA THR A 132 5.10 9.30 11.05
C THR A 132 4.22 8.04 10.91
N PRO A 133 4.14 7.44 9.69
CA PRO A 133 3.54 6.12 9.46
C PRO A 133 4.07 5.04 10.40
N VAL A 134 5.35 5.14 10.79
CA VAL A 134 6.01 4.24 11.75
C VAL A 134 5.32 4.23 13.11
N LYS A 135 4.90 5.39 13.63
CA LYS A 135 4.23 5.45 14.94
C LYS A 135 2.88 4.73 14.90
N PHE A 136 2.12 4.95 13.82
CA PHE A 136 0.83 4.31 13.65
C PHE A 136 0.95 2.80 13.43
N PHE A 137 1.92 2.37 12.61
CA PHE A 137 2.19 0.94 12.39
C PHE A 137 2.57 0.22 13.70
N LEU A 138 3.39 0.86 14.53
CA LEU A 138 3.73 0.37 15.88
C LEU A 138 2.52 0.33 16.82
N ASP A 139 1.64 1.33 16.76
CA ASP A 139 0.41 1.37 17.57
C ASP A 139 -0.64 0.34 17.11
N MET A 140 -0.67 0.02 15.82
CA MET A 140 -1.48 -1.07 15.26
C MET A 140 -0.97 -2.44 15.75
N ILE A 141 0.33 -2.70 15.66
CA ILE A 141 0.94 -3.95 16.17
C ILE A 141 0.63 -4.13 17.67
N ARG A 142 0.71 -3.06 18.47
CA ARG A 142 0.33 -3.08 19.90
C ARG A 142 -1.14 -3.34 20.19
N LYS A 143 -2.04 -3.20 19.22
CA LYS A 143 -3.47 -3.54 19.41
C LYS A 143 -3.76 -5.00 19.07
N PHE A 144 -2.87 -5.66 18.32
CA PHE A 144 -2.97 -7.08 17.96
C PHE A 144 -2.25 -8.01 18.96
N TYR A 145 -1.45 -7.47 19.87
CA TYR A 145 -0.77 -8.15 20.99
C TYR A 145 -1.20 -7.56 22.33
#